data_AF-A0A7I7SUX0-F1
#
_entry.id   AF-A0A7I7SUX0-F1
#
_cell.length_a   1.000
_cell.length_b   1.000
_cell.length_c   1.000
_cell.angle_alpha   90.00
_cell.angle_beta   90.00
_cell.angle_gamma   90.00
#
_symmetry.space_group_name_H-M   'P 1'
#
loop_
_entity.id
_entity.type
_entity.pdbx_description
1 polymer ?
#
loop_
_entity_poly.entity_id
_entity_poly.type
_entity_poly.pdbx_seq_one_letter_code
_entity_poly.pdbx_strand_id
1 'polypeptide(L)' 'MLSGRLQLILGEQHFVIEAGQAVEFSTWTPHWFGTVDGPVEAIILFGPHGERVHLRQ' A
#
# COMPACT_ATOMS: atom_id res chain seq x y z
N MET A 1 3.87 -2.51 8.51
CA MET A 1 2.71 -1.93 9.19
C MET A 1 3.03 -1.78 10.68
N LEU A 2 2.93 -0.58 11.27
CA LEU A 2 3.30 -0.34 12.68
C LEU A 2 2.12 -0.53 13.64
N SER A 3 0.96 0.07 13.35
CA SER A 3 -0.24 -0.02 14.20
C SER A 3 -1.54 0.12 13.39
N GLY A 4 -2.62 -0.55 13.82
CA GLY A 4 -3.91 -0.57 13.11
C GLY A 4 -3.98 -1.56 11.94
N ARG A 5 -5.04 -1.45 11.12
CA ARG A 5 -5.34 -2.35 9.99
C ARG A 5 -5.55 -1.59 8.69
N LEU A 6 -4.70 -1.87 7.70
CA LEU A 6 -4.71 -1.19 6.41
C LEU A 6 -5.37 -2.08 5.36
N GLN A 7 -6.39 -1.57 4.68
CA GLN A 7 -6.87 -2.15 3.43
C GLN A 7 -5.96 -1.72 2.28
N LEU A 8 -5.47 -2.70 1.53
CA LEU A 8 -4.72 -2.50 0.30
C LEU A 8 -5.50 -3.11 -0.86
N ILE A 9 -5.81 -2.29 -1.85
CA ILE A 9 -6.36 -2.75 -3.13
C ILE A 9 -5.25 -2.68 -4.18
N LEU A 10 -5.00 -3.79 -4.88
CA LEU A 10 -4.03 -3.91 -5.98
C LEU A 10 -4.75 -4.44 -7.23
N GLY A 11 -5.10 -3.55 -8.15
CA GLY A 11 -6.02 -3.90 -9.24
C GLY A 11 -7.32 -4.48 -8.69
N GLU A 12 -7.60 -5.75 -9.01
CA GLU A 12 -8.80 -6.48 -8.54
C GLU A 12 -8.59 -7.23 -7.22
N GLN A 13 -7.37 -7.18 -6.64
CA GLN A 13 -7.04 -7.92 -5.44
C GLN A 13 -7.20 -7.04 -4.19
N HIS A 14 -7.78 -7.62 -3.13
CA HIS A 14 -8.01 -6.94 -1.86
C HIS A 14 -7.27 -7.65 -0.73
N PHE A 15 -6.53 -6.88 0.06
CA PHE A 15 -5.77 -7.36 1.19
C PHE A 15 -6.07 -6.53 2.44
N VAL A 16 -5.98 -7.17 3.60
CA VAL A 16 -5.88 -6.49 4.89
C VAL A 16 -4.48 -6.76 5.43
N ILE A 17 -3.74 -5.69 5.69
CA ILE A 17 -2.40 -5.73 6.31
C ILE A 17 -2.57 -5.41 7.79
N GLU A 18 -2.22 -6.38 8.63
CA GLU A 18 -2.23 -6.28 10.09
C GLU A 18 -0.93 -5.67 10.62
N ALA A 19 -0.93 -5.21 11.87
CA ALA A 19 0.29 -4.74 12.54
C ALA A 19 1.38 -5.83 12.53
N GLY A 20 2.62 -5.42 12.25
CA GLY A 20 3.76 -6.33 12.09
C GLY A 20 3.88 -6.99 10.71
N GLN A 21 2.85 -6.91 9.85
CA GLN A 21 2.94 -7.41 8.49
C GLN A 21 3.56 -6.38 7.53
N ALA A 22 4.15 -6.90 6.46
CA ALA A 22 4.69 -6.13 5.34
C ALA A 22 4.17 -6.71 4.03
N VAL A 23 4.09 -5.86 3.01
CA VAL A 23 3.73 -6.25 1.65
C VAL A 23 4.68 -5.53 0.69
N GLU A 24 5.14 -6.26 -0.31
CA GLU A 24 5.93 -5.73 -1.42
C GLU A 24 5.12 -5.90 -2.70
N PHE A 25 4.98 -4.81 -3.45
CA PHE A 25 4.27 -4.82 -4.72
C PHE A 25 4.82 -3.74 -5.66
N SER A 26 4.57 -3.90 -6.95
CA SER A 26 4.94 -2.90 -7.95
C SER A 26 4.01 -1.69 -7.87
N THR A 27 4.57 -0.49 -7.76
CA THR A 27 3.81 0.76 -7.81
C THR A 27 3.17 1.04 -9.17
N TRP A 28 3.53 0.26 -10.21
CA TRP A 28 2.87 0.27 -11.52
C TRP A 28 1.51 -0.43 -11.51
N THR A 29 1.29 -1.33 -10.55
CA THR A 29 -0.05 -1.86 -10.31
C THR A 29 -0.89 -0.74 -9.70
N PRO A 30 -2.05 -0.38 -10.29
CA PRO A 30 -2.98 0.57 -9.69
C PRO A 30 -3.29 0.13 -8.26
N HIS A 31 -3.04 1.02 -7.31
CA HIS A 31 -3.15 0.70 -5.90
C HIS A 31 -3.89 1.79 -5.13
N TRP A 32 -4.59 1.36 -4.09
CA TRP A 32 -5.28 2.24 -3.16
C TRP A 32 -5.07 1.76 -1.72
N PHE A 33 -4.94 2.71 -0.81
CA PHE A 33 -4.77 2.49 0.61
C PHE A 33 -5.97 3.07 1.37
N GLY A 34 -6.51 2.29 2.30
CA GLY A 34 -7.59 2.71 3.18
C GLY A 34 -7.47 2.14 4.57
N THR A 35 -8.17 2.76 5.52
CA THR A 35 -8.29 2.27 6.89
C THR A 35 -9.50 1.37 7.03
N VAL A 36 -9.40 0.27 7.78
CA VAL A 36 -10.55 -0.63 8.02
C VAL A 36 -11.44 -0.11 9.15
N ASP A 37 -10.88 0.09 10.34
CA ASP A 37 -11.64 0.35 11.58
C ASP A 37 -11.10 1.51 12.43
N GLY A 38 -10.01 2.14 11.99
CA GLY A 38 -9.39 3.24 12.73
C GLY A 38 -8.11 3.75 12.07
N PRO A 39 -7.45 4.75 12.68
CA PRO A 39 -6.18 5.26 12.17
C PRO A 39 -5.12 4.16 12.09
N VAL A 40 -4.19 4.34 11.16
CA VAL A 40 -3.10 3.41 10.89
C VAL A 40 -1.77 4.14 10.84
N GLU A 41 -0.70 3.49 11.29
CA GLU A 41 0.67 3.99 11.14
C GLU A 41 1.49 3.05 10.26
N ALA A 42 1.85 3.50 9.05
CA ALA A 42 2.61 2.69 8.10
C ALA A 42 3.95 3.37 7.76
N ILE A 43 4.98 2.55 7.56
CA ILE A 43 6.20 2.97 6.88
C ILE A 43 6.13 2.43 5.46
N ILE A 44 6.21 3.33 4.48
CA ILE A 44 6.22 2.99 3.05
C ILE A 44 7.61 3.32 2.52
N LEU A 45 8.27 2.32 1.94
CA LEU A 45 9.60 2.46 1.35
C LEU A 45 9.46 2.38 -0.17
N PHE A 46 9.90 3.42 -0.88
CA PHE A 46 9.97 3.42 -2.33
C PHE A 46 11.37 3.03 -2.78
N GLY A 47 11.46 1.98 -3.60
CA GLY A 47 12.70 1.61 -4.28
C GLY A 47 12.93 2.43 -5.56
N PRO A 48 14.07 2.23 -6.26
CA PRO A 48 14.45 3.00 -7.44
C PRO A 48 13.44 3.01 -8.60
N HIS A 49 12.61 1.98 -8.67
CA HIS A 49 11.56 1.86 -9.69
C HIS A 49 10.28 2.67 -9.36
N GLY A 50 10.13 3.14 -8.12
CA GLY A 50 9.02 3.97 -7.65
C GLY A 50 9.25 5.49 -7.79
N GLU A 51 10.46 5.91 -8.20
CA GLU A 51 10.85 7.31 -8.33
C GLU A 51 10.26 8.01 -9.57
N ARG A 52 9.76 7.24 -10.54
CA ARG A 52 9.21 7.79 -11.79
C ARG A 52 7.76 8.18 -11.60
N VAL A 53 7.46 9.45 -11.87
CA VAL A 53 6.08 9.95 -11.90
C VAL A 53 5.27 9.18 -12.94
N HIS A 54 4.16 8.59 -12.52
CA HIS A 54 3.19 7.93 -13.40
C HIS A 54 2.32 9.00 -14.09
N LEU A 55 2.83 9.63 -15.14
CA LEU A 55 2.01 10.47 -16.02
C LEU A 55 1.20 9.54 -16.92
N ARG A 56 -0.13 9.52 -16.72
CA ARG A 56 -1.05 8.94 -17.68
C ARG A 56 -1.11 9.87 -18.90
N GLN A 57 -0.75 9.38 -20.08
CA GLN A 57 -1.24 9.99 -21.34
C GLN A 57 -2.71 9.64 -21.53
#